data_AF-A0A7S1K7B4-F1
#
_entry.id   AF-A0A7S1K7B4-F1
#
_cell.length_a   1.000
_cell.length_b   1.000
_cell.length_c   1.000
_cell.angle_alpha   90.00
_cell.angle_beta   90.00
_cell.angle_gamma   90.00
#
_symmetry.space_group_name_H-M   'P 1'
#
loop_
_entity.id
_entity.type
_entity.pdbx_description
1 polymer ?
#
loop_
_entity_poly.entity_id
_entity_poly.type
_entity_poly.pdbx_seq_one_letter_code
_entity_poly.pdbx_strand_id
1 'polypeptide(L)'
;KDHVNDLPPSSPPLVSCDAHGQRDHHQQQQSRPGVLTLLIDNYDSYTYNLYQILAVLNGIPPIVVYNDAFNADWQELRRRYPFVHNIVISPGPGRPESADDFGLCRGALEEGIVPTL
;
A
#
# COMPACT_ATOMS: atom_id res chain seq x y z
N LYS A 1 34.62 31.51 -28.53
CA LYS A 1 33.64 30.73 -27.74
C LYS A 1 34.01 29.25 -27.88
N ASP A 2 35.21 28.83 -27.51
CA ASP A 2 35.78 28.69 -26.16
C ASP A 2 35.10 27.58 -25.34
N HIS A 3 35.94 26.62 -24.93
CA HIS A 3 35.76 25.44 -24.06
C HIS A 3 35.23 24.19 -24.79
N VAL A 4 36.02 23.18 -25.19
CA VAL A 4 37.09 22.37 -24.53
C VAL A 4 36.59 21.59 -23.31
N ASN A 5 36.81 20.26 -23.36
CA ASN A 5 36.71 19.20 -22.33
C ASN A 5 35.31 18.57 -22.09
N ASP A 6 35.09 17.25 -22.03
CA ASP A 6 35.96 16.07 -21.87
C ASP A 6 35.32 14.79 -22.46
N LEU A 7 36.15 13.84 -22.92
CA LEU A 7 35.80 12.43 -23.17
C LEU A 7 35.61 11.67 -21.83
N PRO A 8 34.97 10.47 -21.84
CA PRO A 8 34.17 9.96 -20.74
C PRO A 8 34.97 9.11 -19.72
N PRO A 9 34.45 8.96 -18.50
CA PRO A 9 34.46 7.65 -17.84
C PRO A 9 33.11 7.38 -17.12
N SER A 10 32.67 6.15 -16.86
CA SER A 10 33.42 4.92 -16.62
C SER A 10 32.53 3.71 -16.98
N SER A 11 33.19 2.68 -17.51
CA SER A 11 32.69 1.32 -17.66
C SER A 11 31.94 0.82 -16.41
N PRO A 12 30.96 -0.10 -16.53
CA PRO A 12 30.48 -0.85 -15.38
C PRO A 12 31.67 -1.54 -14.69
N PRO A 13 31.65 -1.71 -13.36
CA PRO A 13 32.78 -2.27 -12.65
C PRO A 13 33.10 -3.64 -13.23
N LEU A 14 34.37 -3.83 -13.59
CA LEU A 14 34.93 -5.15 -13.86
C LEU A 14 34.61 -6.04 -12.67
N VAL A 15 33.91 -7.14 -12.92
CA VAL A 15 33.77 -8.23 -11.97
C VAL A 15 35.17 -8.75 -11.69
N SER A 16 35.78 -8.36 -10.57
CA SER A 16 36.95 -9.07 -10.04
C SER A 16 36.44 -10.38 -9.47
N CYS A 17 36.60 -11.46 -10.24
CA CYS A 17 36.50 -12.80 -9.71
C CYS A 17 37.76 -13.09 -8.91
N ASP A 18 37.74 -12.76 -7.62
CA ASP A 18 38.75 -13.26 -6.70
C ASP A 18 38.47 -14.74 -6.44
N ALA A 19 39.51 -15.55 -6.55
CA ALA A 19 39.47 -17.01 -6.50
C ALA A 19 39.25 -17.55 -5.09
N HIS A 20 38.19 -17.15 -4.39
CA HIS A 20 37.70 -17.81 -3.17
C HIS A 20 36.17 -17.75 -3.17
N GLY A 21 35.56 -18.85 -3.63
CA GLY A 21 34.11 -18.98 -3.84
C GLY A 21 33.29 -18.98 -2.55
N GLN A 22 33.07 -17.81 -1.97
CA GLN A 22 32.00 -17.58 -1.01
C GLN A 22 31.11 -16.46 -1.55
N ARG A 23 29.91 -16.86 -1.97
CA ARG A 23 28.88 -16.01 -2.54
C ARG A 23 28.39 -15.05 -1.46
N ASP A 24 28.86 -13.82 -1.49
CA ASP A 24 28.20 -12.71 -0.81
C ASP A 24 26.84 -12.51 -1.50
N HIS A 25 25.82 -13.11 -0.91
CA HIS A 25 24.42 -12.81 -1.22
C HIS A 25 24.14 -11.37 -0.78
N HIS A 26 24.61 -10.42 -1.59
CA HIS A 26 24.16 -9.04 -1.62
C HIS A 26 22.64 -9.05 -1.76
N GLN A 27 21.96 -9.03 -0.62
CA GLN A 27 20.52 -8.81 -0.54
C GLN A 27 20.31 -7.33 -0.82
N GLN A 28 20.37 -6.98 -2.12
CA GLN A 28 19.69 -5.80 -2.65
C GLN A 28 18.20 -6.04 -2.45
N GLN A 29 17.72 -5.88 -1.22
CA GLN A 29 16.31 -5.68 -0.93
C GLN A 29 15.98 -4.35 -1.59
N GLN A 30 15.54 -4.43 -2.85
CA GLN A 30 15.00 -3.30 -3.58
C GLN A 30 13.95 -2.66 -2.67
N SER A 31 14.22 -1.42 -2.26
CA SER A 31 13.32 -0.59 -1.47
C SER A 31 12.08 -0.27 -2.31
N ARG A 32 11.18 -1.24 -2.46
CA ARG A 32 9.86 -0.99 -3.05
C ARG A 32 9.18 0.04 -2.14
N PRO A 33 8.72 1.18 -2.69
CA PRO A 33 7.96 2.13 -1.89
C PRO A 33 6.74 1.41 -1.32
N GLY A 34 6.48 1.64 -0.02
CA GLY A 34 5.41 0.94 0.69
C GLY A 34 4.04 1.27 0.10
N VAL A 35 3.12 0.30 0.16
CA VAL A 35 1.75 0.45 -0.36
C VAL A 35 0.82 0.85 0.78
N LEU A 36 0.34 2.09 0.75
CA LEU A 36 -0.60 2.59 1.77
C LEU A 36 -2.00 2.05 1.49
N THR A 37 -2.46 1.13 2.33
CA THR A 37 -3.80 0.55 2.27
C THR A 37 -4.74 1.24 3.24
N LEU A 38 -5.98 1.50 2.79
CA LEU A 38 -7.09 1.81 3.67
C LEU A 38 -7.86 0.53 3.99
N LEU A 39 -7.98 0.18 5.27
CA LEU A 39 -8.73 -0.96 5.77
C LEU A 39 -10.04 -0.46 6.39
N ILE A 40 -11.18 -0.75 5.78
CA ILE A 40 -12.50 -0.45 6.31
C ILE A 40 -12.95 -1.61 7.19
N ASP A 41 -13.16 -1.37 8.48
CA ASP A 41 -13.60 -2.33 9.48
C ASP A 41 -15.13 -2.32 9.62
N ASN A 42 -15.76 -3.45 9.33
CA ASN A 42 -17.17 -3.72 9.54
C ASN A 42 -17.44 -4.35 10.93
N TYR A 43 -16.66 -3.97 11.94
CA TYR A 43 -16.71 -4.51 13.30
C TYR A 43 -16.47 -6.03 13.36
N ASP A 44 -15.43 -6.51 12.69
CA ASP A 44 -15.10 -7.93 12.66
C ASP A 44 -13.90 -8.29 13.55
N SER A 45 -14.02 -9.46 14.15
CA SER A 45 -12.97 -10.11 14.92
C SER A 45 -11.69 -10.40 14.11
N TYR A 46 -11.77 -10.47 12.78
CA TYR A 46 -10.63 -10.77 11.92
C TYR A 46 -9.88 -9.54 11.39
N THR A 47 -10.36 -8.31 11.64
CA THR A 47 -9.75 -7.08 11.10
C THR A 47 -8.27 -6.97 11.44
N TYR A 48 -7.86 -7.35 12.65
CA TYR A 48 -6.45 -7.29 13.05
C TYR A 48 -5.57 -8.35 12.38
N ASN A 49 -6.13 -9.49 11.97
CA ASN A 49 -5.38 -10.47 11.18
C ASN A 49 -5.04 -9.88 9.80
N LEU A 50 -5.99 -9.18 9.17
CA LEU A 50 -5.75 -8.47 7.91
C LEU A 50 -4.73 -7.34 8.10
N TYR A 51 -4.87 -6.55 9.17
CA TYR A 51 -3.93 -5.47 9.49
C TYR A 51 -2.47 -5.97 9.54
N GLN A 52 -2.23 -7.07 10.25
CA GLN A 52 -0.89 -7.64 10.39
C GLN A 52 -0.32 -8.12 9.06
N ILE A 53 -1.13 -8.84 8.27
CA ILE A 53 -0.72 -9.34 6.95
C ILE A 53 -0.40 -8.18 6.01
N LEU A 54 -1.26 -7.16 5.95
CA LEU A 54 -1.07 -5.98 5.11
C LEU A 54 0.18 -5.19 5.53
N ALA A 55 0.39 -4.99 6.83
CA ALA A 55 1.57 -4.27 7.33
C ALA A 55 2.88 -4.94 6.91
N VAL A 56 2.93 -6.28 6.96
CA VAL A 56 4.12 -7.05 6.55
C VAL A 56 4.29 -7.04 5.03
N LEU A 57 3.23 -7.29 4.26
CA LEU A 57 3.31 -7.40 2.81
C LEU A 57 3.57 -6.06 2.12
N ASN A 58 2.93 -4.99 2.61
CA ASN A 58 3.01 -3.67 2.00
C ASN A 58 4.17 -2.82 2.53
N GLY A 59 4.86 -3.29 3.58
CA GLY A 59 5.99 -2.59 4.21
C GLY A 59 5.60 -1.38 5.05
N ILE A 60 4.31 -1.00 5.07
CA ILE A 60 3.75 0.04 5.92
C ILE A 60 2.38 -0.40 6.47
N PRO A 61 2.04 -0.03 7.70
CA PRO A 61 0.76 -0.40 8.31
C PRO A 61 -0.41 0.26 7.56
N PRO A 62 -1.54 -0.45 7.38
CA PRO A 62 -2.73 0.14 6.79
C PRO A 62 -3.38 1.16 7.74
N ILE A 63 -4.15 2.07 7.18
CA ILE A 63 -5.02 2.99 7.93
C ILE A 63 -6.34 2.27 8.18
N VAL A 64 -6.75 2.13 9.44
CA VAL A 64 -8.03 1.48 9.79
C VAL A 64 -9.09 2.53 10.06
N VAL A 65 -10.27 2.35 9.46
CA VAL A 65 -11.47 3.18 9.68
C VAL A 65 -12.68 2.26 9.84
N TYR A 66 -13.62 2.60 10.72
CA TYR A 66 -14.89 1.87 10.78
C TYR A 66 -15.78 2.25 9.59
N ASN A 67 -16.70 1.36 9.21
CA ASN A 67 -17.62 1.56 8.09
C ASN A 67 -18.57 2.76 8.26
N ASP A 68 -18.83 3.20 9.49
CA ASP A 68 -19.70 4.32 9.86
C ASP A 68 -18.90 5.61 10.14
N ALA A 69 -17.58 5.57 10.01
CA ALA A 69 -16.72 6.72 10.25
C ALA A 69 -17.14 7.92 9.37
N PHE A 70 -16.95 9.12 9.91
CA PHE A 70 -17.34 10.37 9.24
C PHE A 70 -18.83 10.43 8.84
N ASN A 71 -19.71 9.74 9.57
CA ASN A 71 -21.14 9.60 9.24
C ASN A 71 -21.36 8.95 7.86
N ALA A 72 -20.50 7.99 7.51
CA ALA A 72 -20.47 7.34 6.19
C ALA A 72 -20.26 8.29 5.00
N ASP A 73 -19.71 9.50 5.21
CA ASP A 73 -19.37 10.43 4.12
C ASP A 73 -18.09 9.99 3.40
N TRP A 74 -18.27 9.35 2.24
CA TRP A 74 -17.18 8.93 1.36
C TRP A 74 -16.27 10.09 0.92
N GLN A 75 -16.82 11.28 0.70
CA GLN A 75 -16.05 12.43 0.23
C GLN A 75 -15.18 12.99 1.36
N GLU A 76 -15.66 12.99 2.61
CA GLU A 76 -14.84 13.34 3.77
C GLU A 76 -13.68 12.35 3.95
N LEU A 77 -13.94 11.05 3.81
CA LEU A 77 -12.90 10.04 3.88
C LEU A 77 -11.83 10.23 2.79
N ARG A 78 -12.22 10.51 1.55
CA ARG A 78 -11.27 10.81 0.46
C ARG A 78 -10.45 12.07 0.71
N ARG A 79 -11.05 13.11 1.29
CA ARG A 79 -10.33 14.34 1.68
C ARG A 79 -9.30 14.06 2.78
N ARG A 80 -9.64 13.19 3.74
CA ARG A 80 -8.76 12.80 4.86
C ARG A 80 -7.60 11.93 4.40
N TYR A 81 -7.83 11.01 3.46
CA TYR A 81 -6.86 10.02 3.02
C TYR A 81 -6.67 10.03 1.49
N PRO A 82 -6.15 11.12 0.91
CA PRO A 82 -6.08 11.28 -0.56
C PRO A 82 -5.01 10.41 -1.24
N PHE A 83 -4.08 9.81 -0.48
CA PHE A 83 -2.91 9.10 -1.01
C PHE A 83 -2.94 7.58 -0.77
N VAL A 84 -4.12 7.01 -0.55
CA VAL A 84 -4.28 5.55 -0.42
C VAL A 84 -4.11 4.89 -1.79
N HIS A 85 -3.43 3.75 -1.85
CA HIS A 85 -3.14 3.04 -3.09
C HIS A 85 -4.17 1.95 -3.39
N ASN A 86 -4.81 1.41 -2.36
CA ASN A 86 -5.88 0.44 -2.45
C ASN A 86 -6.74 0.50 -1.18
N ILE A 87 -7.90 -0.14 -1.27
CA ILE A 87 -8.85 -0.28 -0.17
C ILE A 87 -9.06 -1.77 0.06
N VAL A 88 -9.13 -2.17 1.34
CA VAL A 88 -9.53 -3.50 1.77
C VAL A 88 -10.74 -3.35 2.68
N ILE A 89 -11.80 -4.08 2.42
CA ILE A 89 -12.99 -4.11 3.27
C ILE A 89 -12.90 -5.38 4.12
N SER A 90 -12.94 -5.22 5.44
CA SER A 90 -12.95 -6.38 6.34
C SER A 90 -14.23 -7.20 6.12
N PRO A 91 -14.20 -8.50 6.40
CA PRO A 91 -15.43 -9.25 6.63
C PRO A 91 -16.19 -8.60 7.80
N GLY A 92 -17.46 -8.96 8.00
CA GLY A 92 -18.21 -8.49 9.15
C GLY A 92 -19.63 -9.04 9.19
N PRO A 93 -20.25 -9.04 10.39
CA PRO A 93 -21.65 -9.38 10.53
C PRO A 93 -22.53 -8.26 9.96
N GLY A 94 -23.55 -8.62 9.17
CA GLY A 94 -24.45 -7.64 8.57
C GLY A 94 -24.90 -8.06 7.17
N ARG A 95 -25.75 -7.24 6.53
CA ARG A 95 -26.14 -7.47 5.13
C ARG A 95 -25.73 -6.26 4.28
N PRO A 96 -25.11 -6.47 3.11
CA PRO A 96 -24.77 -5.36 2.20
C PRO A 96 -25.99 -4.62 1.66
N GLU A 97 -27.18 -5.20 1.82
CA GLU A 97 -28.48 -4.63 1.46
C GLU A 97 -28.94 -3.54 2.43
N SER A 98 -28.45 -3.54 3.67
CA SER A 98 -28.76 -2.51 4.68
C SER A 98 -27.81 -1.33 4.49
N ALA A 99 -28.36 -0.16 4.16
CA ALA A 99 -27.56 1.06 3.98
C ALA A 99 -26.81 1.44 5.27
N ASP A 100 -27.42 1.17 6.43
CA ASP A 100 -26.83 1.44 7.74
C ASP A 100 -25.66 0.50 8.05
N ASP A 101 -25.64 -0.71 7.50
CA ASP A 101 -24.57 -1.70 7.74
C ASP A 101 -23.42 -1.57 6.73
N PHE A 102 -23.67 -0.99 5.55
CA PHE A 102 -22.70 -0.96 4.45
C PHE A 102 -21.90 0.34 4.37
N GLY A 103 -22.44 1.47 4.88
CA GLY A 103 -21.71 2.71 5.13
C GLY A 103 -20.70 3.11 4.03
N LEU A 104 -19.45 3.35 4.43
CA LEU A 104 -18.33 3.71 3.54
C LEU A 104 -17.98 2.64 2.51
N CYS A 105 -18.34 1.37 2.73
CA CYS A 105 -18.09 0.28 1.77
C CYS A 105 -18.84 0.52 0.45
N ARG A 106 -20.03 1.14 0.49
CA ARG A 106 -20.75 1.53 -0.73
C ARG A 106 -19.94 2.50 -1.57
N GLY A 107 -19.45 3.58 -0.95
CA GLY A 107 -18.64 4.59 -1.62
C GLY A 107 -17.34 4.00 -2.19
N ALA A 108 -16.72 3.07 -1.46
CA ALA A 108 -15.53 2.37 -1.94
C ALA A 108 -15.75 1.53 -3.21
N LEU A 109 -16.96 0.98 -3.40
CA LEU A 109 -17.30 0.15 -4.55
C LEU A 109 -17.87 0.97 -5.73
N GLU A 110 -18.68 1.99 -5.45
CA GLU A 110 -19.36 2.78 -6.48
C GLU A 110 -18.49 3.96 -6.98
N GLU A 111 -17.73 4.58 -6.08
CA GLU A 111 -16.96 5.81 -6.33
C GLU A 111 -15.43 5.61 -6.16
N GLY A 112 -15.00 4.40 -5.81
CA GLY A 112 -13.60 4.04 -5.64
C GLY A 112 -12.79 4.25 -6.92
N ILE A 113 -11.69 4.99 -6.81
CA ILE A 113 -10.74 5.22 -7.93
C ILE A 113 -9.47 4.37 -7.82
N VAL A 114 -9.38 3.56 -6.76
CA VAL A 114 -8.27 2.65 -6.48
C VAL A 114 -8.80 1.23 -6.39
N PRO A 115 -7.95 0.21 -6.57
CA PRO A 115 -8.38 -1.18 -6.38
C PRO A 115 -8.99 -1.39 -5.00
N THR A 116 -10.17 -2.02 -4.96
CA THR A 116 -10.90 -2.38 -3.74
C THR A 116 -10.98 -3.91 -3.66
N LEU A 117 -10.60 -4.45 -2.50
CA LEU A 117 -10.68 -5.88 -2.16
C LEU A 117 -11.74 -6.12 -1.09
#